data_AF-A0A3A1UR47-F1
#
_entry.id   AF-A0A3A1UR47-F1
#
_cell.length_a   1.000
_cell.length_b   1.000
_cell.length_c   1.000
_cell.angle_alpha   90.00
_cell.angle_beta   90.00
_cell.angle_gamma   90.00
#
_symmetry.space_group_name_H-M   'P 1'
#
loop_
_entity.id
_entity.type
_entity.pdbx_description
1 polymer ?
#
loop_
_entity_poly.entity_id
_entity_poly.type
_entity_poly.pdbx_seq_one_letter_code
_entity_poly.pdbx_strand_id
1 'polypeptide(L)'
;MNVHCPWCGEEVVLSGDLCPLCRHEVLPEHLNGTEATEEEFAEGAEVPAQRDQGAGELEERDIGHYACSKCGHQGYRVNEVAMTGAGLSKLLDIQHHHYLFVSCLGCGSVDIYDPDVLEARKRGSFSSGLDFFL
;
A
#
# COMPACT_ATOMS: atom_id res chain seq x y z
N MET A 1 -16.35 -28.16 1.14
CA MET A 1 -15.30 -28.24 0.10
C MET A 1 -14.16 -27.38 0.61
N ASN A 2 -12.96 -27.94 0.74
CA ASN A 2 -11.79 -27.11 1.03
C ASN A 2 -11.44 -26.35 -0.25
N VAL A 3 -11.12 -25.07 -0.12
CA VAL A 3 -10.70 -24.22 -1.22
C VAL A 3 -9.46 -23.44 -0.82
N HIS A 4 -8.61 -23.16 -1.81
CA HIS A 4 -7.46 -22.31 -1.60
C HIS A 4 -7.91 -20.84 -1.67
N CYS A 5 -7.77 -20.09 -0.57
CA CYS A 5 -8.18 -18.70 -0.54
C CYS A 5 -7.24 -17.85 -1.43
N PRO A 6 -7.76 -17.07 -2.41
CA PRO A 6 -6.91 -16.25 -3.29
C PRO A 6 -6.24 -15.08 -2.55
N TRP A 7 -6.78 -14.68 -1.38
CA TRP A 7 -6.29 -13.53 -0.63
C TRP A 7 -5.16 -13.87 0.35
N CYS A 8 -5.24 -15.01 1.04
CA CYS A 8 -4.25 -15.39 2.05
C CYS A 8 -3.44 -16.65 1.70
N GLY A 9 -3.81 -17.36 0.63
CA GLY A 9 -3.08 -18.52 0.14
C GLY A 9 -3.20 -19.79 1.00
N GLU A 10 -4.14 -19.83 1.94
CA GLU A 10 -4.33 -20.98 2.83
C GLU A 10 -5.49 -21.84 2.36
N GLU A 11 -5.42 -23.15 2.62
CA GLU A 11 -6.52 -24.08 2.36
C GLU A 11 -7.55 -23.99 3.49
N VAL A 12 -8.76 -23.55 3.17
CA VAL A 12 -9.80 -23.25 4.15
C VAL A 12 -11.17 -23.79 3.75
N VAL A 13 -12.04 -23.96 4.74
CA VAL A 13 -13.48 -24.12 4.53
C VAL A 13 -14.12 -22.75 4.73
N LEU A 14 -14.72 -22.20 3.67
CA LEU A 14 -15.38 -20.89 3.74
C LEU A 14 -16.60 -20.95 4.66
N SER A 15 -16.83 -19.85 5.39
CA SER A 15 -18.05 -19.63 6.17
C SER A 15 -19.00 -18.74 5.36
N GLY A 16 -19.78 -19.36 4.48
CA GLY A 16 -20.47 -18.63 3.40
C GLY A 16 -19.44 -18.22 2.35
N ASP A 17 -19.35 -16.92 2.07
CA ASP A 17 -18.38 -16.37 1.12
C ASP A 17 -17.14 -15.79 1.83
N LEU A 18 -17.01 -15.95 3.15
CA LEU A 18 -15.90 -15.36 3.91
C LEU A 18 -14.83 -16.39 4.26
N CYS A 19 -13.57 -16.04 4.04
CA CYS A 19 -12.44 -16.82 4.54
C CYS A 19 -12.31 -16.67 6.06
N PRO A 20 -12.23 -17.78 6.84
CA PRO A 20 -12.16 -17.71 8.30
C PRO A 20 -10.85 -17.13 8.84
N LEU A 21 -9.79 -17.10 8.01
CA LEU A 21 -8.47 -16.60 8.43
C LEU A 21 -8.30 -15.11 8.12
N CYS A 22 -8.49 -14.72 6.86
CA CYS A 22 -8.25 -13.34 6.42
C CYS A 22 -9.51 -12.47 6.41
N ARG A 23 -10.70 -13.06 6.65
CA ARG A 23 -12.00 -12.38 6.68
C ARG A 23 -12.37 -11.63 5.38
N HIS A 24 -11.69 -11.91 4.27
CA HIS A 24 -12.06 -11.39 2.96
C HIS A 24 -13.16 -12.25 2.33
N GLU A 25 -13.97 -11.58 1.51
CA GLU A 25 -14.97 -12.20 0.66
C GLU A 25 -14.30 -12.93 -0.52
N VAL A 26 -14.70 -14.17 -0.73
CA VAL A 26 -14.18 -15.09 -1.73
C VAL A 26 -15.35 -15.47 -2.64
N LEU A 27 -15.55 -14.65 -3.68
CA LEU A 27 -16.57 -14.93 -4.69
C LEU A 27 -16.27 -16.24 -5.44
N PRO A 28 -17.29 -17.03 -5.78
CA PRO A 28 -17.13 -18.33 -6.43
C PRO A 28 -16.45 -18.26 -7.82
N GLU A 29 -16.52 -17.11 -8.49
CA GLU A 29 -15.85 -16.85 -9.79
C GLU A 29 -14.31 -16.93 -9.68
N HIS A 30 -13.74 -16.67 -8.50
CA HIS A 30 -12.30 -16.76 -8.28
C HIS A 30 -11.82 -18.15 -7.86
N LEU A 31 -12.74 -19.09 -7.63
CA LEU A 31 -12.45 -20.44 -7.15
C LEU A 31 -12.38 -21.46 -8.29
N ASN A 32 -13.09 -21.19 -9.38
CA ASN A 32 -13.03 -21.99 -10.59
C ASN A 32 -12.22 -21.21 -11.63
N GLY A 33 -11.04 -21.71 -11.98
CA GLY A 33 -10.29 -21.24 -13.15
C GLY A 33 -11.00 -21.64 -14.44
N THR A 34 -12.21 -21.13 -14.68
CA THR A 34 -12.78 -21.13 -16.01
C THR A 34 -11.95 -20.16 -16.84
N GLU A 35 -11.21 -20.74 -17.78
CA GLU A 35 -10.53 -20.09 -18.88
C GLU A 35 -11.43 -18.96 -19.39
N ALA A 36 -11.03 -17.72 -19.07
CA ALA A 36 -11.62 -16.55 -19.69
C ALA A 36 -11.41 -16.73 -21.19
N THR A 37 -12.49 -16.93 -21.92
CA THR A 37 -12.50 -17.00 -23.37
C THR A 37 -11.81 -15.75 -23.91
N GLU A 38 -10.76 -15.99 -24.68
CA GLU A 38 -9.89 -15.02 -25.33
C GLU A 38 -10.66 -14.25 -26.42
N GLU A 39 -11.50 -13.27 -26.07
CA GLU A 39 -12.16 -12.35 -27.01
C GLU A 39 -12.92 -11.30 -26.16
N GLU A 40 -12.66 -10.00 -26.10
CA GLU A 40 -11.82 -9.06 -26.85
C GLU A 40 -11.56 -7.85 -25.92
N PHE A 41 -10.31 -7.48 -25.65
CA PHE A 41 -9.92 -6.09 -25.35
C PHE A 41 -8.46 -5.90 -25.78
N ALA A 42 -8.27 -5.88 -27.10
CA ALA A 42 -7.06 -5.35 -27.70
C ALA A 42 -7.26 -3.84 -27.89
N GLU A 43 -6.59 -3.05 -27.06
CA GLU A 43 -5.90 -1.84 -27.50
C GLU A 43 -4.86 -1.47 -26.44
N GLY A 44 -3.60 -1.69 -26.82
CA GLY A 44 -2.45 -1.61 -25.94
C GLY A 44 -2.26 -0.23 -25.34
N ALA A 45 -2.43 -0.14 -24.03
CA ALA A 45 -1.56 0.69 -23.23
C ALA A 45 -0.32 -0.15 -22.92
N GLU A 46 0.75 0.10 -23.68
CA GLU A 46 2.09 -0.13 -23.18
C GLU A 46 2.18 0.51 -21.79
N VAL A 47 2.14 -0.29 -20.73
CA VAL A 47 2.57 0.16 -19.42
C VAL A 47 4.08 0.17 -19.52
N PRO A 48 4.75 1.34 -19.67
CA PRO A 48 6.19 1.34 -19.61
C PRO A 48 6.53 0.75 -18.24
N ALA A 49 7.30 -0.33 -18.25
CA ALA A 49 8.03 -0.78 -17.10
C ALA A 49 9.01 0.35 -16.75
N GLN A 50 8.50 1.35 -16.04
CA GLN A 50 9.30 2.33 -15.36
C GLN A 50 10.00 1.52 -14.26
N ARG A 51 11.15 0.97 -14.64
CA ARG A 51 12.23 0.63 -13.73
C ARG A 51 12.43 1.90 -12.91
N ASP A 52 11.87 1.90 -11.72
CA ASP A 52 12.20 2.84 -10.68
C ASP A 52 13.68 2.63 -10.37
N GLN A 53 14.52 3.32 -11.14
CA GLN A 53 15.92 3.54 -10.83
C GLN A 53 15.95 4.65 -9.78
N GLY A 54 15.46 4.27 -8.60
CA GLY A 54 15.46 5.01 -7.35
C GLY A 54 15.91 4.10 -6.21
N ALA A 55 16.77 3.12 -6.48
CA ALA A 55 17.57 2.44 -5.44
C ALA A 55 18.69 3.37 -4.93
N GLY A 56 18.35 4.62 -4.63
CA GLY A 56 19.19 5.54 -3.89
C GLY A 56 18.73 5.48 -2.45
N GLU A 57 19.58 4.92 -1.59
CA GLU A 57 19.49 4.90 -0.13
C GLU A 57 18.07 4.66 0.41
N LEU A 58 17.78 3.42 0.83
CA LEU A 58 16.68 3.15 1.76
C LEU A 58 16.98 3.93 3.05
N GLU A 59 16.72 5.22 3.08
CA GLU A 59 16.48 5.91 4.32
C GLU A 59 15.24 5.21 4.89
N GLU A 60 15.48 4.35 5.88
CA GLU A 60 14.45 3.72 6.70
C GLU A 60 13.61 4.84 7.30
N ARG A 61 12.60 5.28 6.54
CA ARG A 61 11.61 6.24 6.98
C ARG A 61 10.75 5.52 7.98
N ASP A 62 11.24 5.55 9.21
CA ASP A 62 10.57 5.02 10.35
C ASP A 62 9.36 5.92 10.66
N ILE A 63 8.18 5.37 10.39
CA ILE A 63 6.89 5.97 10.76
C ILE A 63 6.59 5.80 12.26
N GLY A 64 7.49 5.18 13.02
CA GLY A 64 7.40 4.98 14.46
C GLY A 64 6.73 3.65 14.82
N HIS A 65 5.94 3.65 15.90
CA HIS A 65 5.21 2.46 16.38
C HIS A 65 4.07 2.06 15.43
N TYR A 66 4.41 1.43 14.31
CA TYR A 66 3.43 0.78 13.45
C TYR A 66 2.94 -0.52 14.10
N ALA A 67 1.62 -0.66 14.16
CA ALA A 67 0.97 -1.93 14.46
C ALA A 67 -0.12 -2.12 13.41
N CYS A 68 -0.06 -3.22 12.67
CA CYS A 68 -1.03 -3.51 11.62
C CYS A 68 -2.44 -3.54 12.22
N SER A 69 -3.32 -2.68 11.71
CA SER A 69 -4.72 -2.58 12.15
C SER A 69 -5.51 -3.88 11.94
N LYS A 70 -5.04 -4.74 11.02
CA LYS A 70 -5.70 -6.00 10.67
C LYS A 70 -5.24 -7.20 11.51
N CYS A 71 -3.93 -7.36 11.72
CA CYS A 71 -3.36 -8.54 12.38
C CYS A 71 -2.51 -8.25 13.63
N GLY A 72 -2.27 -6.98 13.96
CA GLY A 72 -1.44 -6.57 15.11
C GLY A 72 0.07 -6.81 14.94
N HIS A 73 0.50 -7.32 13.79
CA HIS A 73 1.93 -7.51 13.51
C HIS A 73 2.66 -6.16 13.44
N GLN A 74 3.89 -6.13 13.95
CA GLN A 74 4.70 -4.92 14.06
C GLN A 74 5.76 -4.80 12.95
N GLY A 75 5.99 -5.86 12.16
CA GLY A 75 6.89 -5.80 11.02
C GLY A 75 6.24 -5.15 9.80
N TYR A 76 6.91 -4.15 9.23
CA TYR A 76 6.43 -3.43 8.05
C TYR A 76 7.57 -3.04 7.10
N ARG A 77 7.19 -2.69 5.88
CA ARG A 77 8.04 -2.04 4.87
C ARG A 77 7.38 -0.75 4.43
N VAL A 78 8.15 0.33 4.31
CA VAL A 78 7.67 1.63 3.82
C VAL A 78 8.24 1.89 2.43
N ASN A 79 7.40 2.31 1.49
CA ASN A 79 7.79 2.81 0.18
C ASN A 79 7.12 4.16 -0.06
N GLU A 80 7.86 5.12 -0.59
CA GLU A 80 7.27 6.39 -1.03
C GLU A 80 6.91 6.31 -2.52
N VAL A 81 5.72 6.78 -2.87
CA VAL A 81 5.26 6.82 -4.26
C VAL A 81 4.76 8.22 -4.58
N ALA A 82 5.29 8.80 -5.65
CA ALA A 82 4.74 10.01 -6.24
C ALA A 82 3.71 9.62 -7.30
N MET A 83 2.44 9.99 -7.08
CA MET A 83 1.38 9.77 -8.06
C MET A 83 1.16 11.03 -8.88
N THR A 84 1.69 11.08 -10.10
CA THR A 84 1.39 12.17 -11.03
C THR A 84 0.09 11.88 -11.77
N GLY A 85 -0.91 12.77 -11.66
CA GLY A 85 -2.15 12.67 -12.43
C GLY A 85 -1.91 12.69 -13.95
N ALA A 86 -2.69 11.93 -14.72
CA ALA A 86 -2.62 11.90 -16.18
C ALA A 86 -3.19 13.19 -16.82
N GLY A 87 -2.58 13.66 -17.92
CA GLY A 87 -3.03 14.82 -18.70
C GLY A 87 -2.10 16.03 -18.67
N LEU A 88 -2.65 17.24 -18.87
CA LEU A 88 -1.92 18.52 -18.85
C LEU A 88 -1.25 18.84 -17.49
N SER A 89 -1.64 18.14 -16.42
CA SER A 89 -1.01 18.20 -15.09
C SER A 89 0.48 17.83 -15.10
N LYS A 90 0.94 17.06 -16.10
CA LYS A 90 2.35 16.68 -16.28
C LYS A 90 3.22 17.77 -16.94
N LEU A 91 2.61 18.77 -17.59
CA LEU A 91 3.31 19.88 -18.26
C LEU A 91 3.58 21.08 -17.34
N LEU A 92 2.91 21.15 -16.18
CA LEU A 92 3.04 22.25 -15.23
C LEU A 92 3.78 21.87 -13.94
N ASP A 93 4.18 20.61 -13.76
CA ASP A 93 5.00 20.09 -12.65
C ASP A 93 4.59 20.61 -11.24
N ILE A 94 3.29 20.79 -11.02
CA ILE A 94 2.76 21.48 -9.81
C ILE A 94 1.91 20.58 -8.90
N GLN A 95 1.87 19.28 -9.17
CA GLN A 95 1.13 18.30 -8.37
C GLN A 95 2.09 17.25 -7.81
N HIS A 96 2.87 17.66 -6.81
CA HIS A 96 3.66 16.77 -5.97
C HIS A 96 2.76 16.13 -4.92
N HIS A 97 2.00 15.10 -5.30
CA HIS A 97 1.29 14.26 -4.33
C HIS A 97 2.15 13.05 -4.00
N HIS A 98 2.86 13.15 -2.86
CA HIS A 98 3.67 12.08 -2.29
C HIS A 98 2.83 11.30 -1.29
N TYR A 99 2.88 9.97 -1.39
CA TYR A 99 2.22 9.08 -0.44
C TYR A 99 3.19 8.04 0.06
N LEU A 100 3.06 7.68 1.34
CA LEU A 100 3.80 6.59 1.95
C LEU A 100 2.94 5.34 1.99
N PHE A 101 3.42 4.28 1.37
CA PHE A 101 2.81 2.96 1.37
C PHE A 101 3.51 2.10 2.42
N VAL A 102 2.76 1.64 3.41
CA VAL A 102 3.26 0.81 4.50
C VAL A 102 2.67 -0.57 4.36
N SER A 103 3.50 -1.53 3.96
CA SER A 103 3.10 -2.93 3.78
C SER A 103 3.40 -3.74 5.04
N CYS A 104 2.38 -4.38 5.61
CA CYS A 104 2.53 -5.30 6.73
C CYS A 104 3.21 -6.59 6.26
N LEU A 105 4.32 -6.97 6.90
CA LEU A 105 5.05 -8.20 6.58
C LEU A 105 4.35 -9.48 7.11
N GLY A 106 3.35 -9.33 7.97
CA GLY A 106 2.61 -10.45 8.57
C GLY A 106 1.41 -10.92 7.74
N CYS A 107 0.63 -9.99 7.18
CA CYS A 107 -0.60 -10.31 6.44
C CYS A 107 -0.71 -9.65 5.07
N GLY A 108 0.30 -8.88 4.63
CA GLY A 108 0.35 -8.26 3.31
C GLY A 108 -0.59 -7.08 3.09
N SER A 109 -1.32 -6.62 4.11
CA SER A 109 -2.13 -5.41 3.99
C SER A 109 -1.25 -4.18 3.78
N VAL A 110 -1.72 -3.24 2.95
CA VAL A 110 -1.02 -1.99 2.68
C VAL A 110 -1.85 -0.82 3.17
N ASP A 111 -1.27 -0.03 4.06
CA ASP A 111 -1.83 1.23 4.56
C ASP A 111 -1.15 2.40 3.83
N ILE A 112 -1.92 3.45 3.48
CA ILE A 112 -1.42 4.62 2.75
C ILE A 112 -1.46 5.83 3.69
N TYR A 113 -0.36 6.57 3.78
CA TYR A 113 -0.23 7.73 4.65
C TYR A 113 0.21 8.97 3.87
N ASP A 114 -0.26 10.12 4.34
CA ASP A 114 0.22 11.44 3.92
C ASP A 114 1.49 11.79 4.72
N PRO A 115 2.66 11.97 4.05
CA PRO A 115 3.91 12.28 4.72
C PRO A 115 3.87 13.63 5.48
N ASP A 116 3.16 14.63 4.97
CA ASP A 116 3.12 15.97 5.57
C ASP A 116 2.44 15.94 6.94
N VAL A 117 1.38 15.12 7.07
CA VAL A 117 0.67 14.91 8.33
C VAL A 117 1.55 14.20 9.36
N LEU A 118 2.39 13.26 8.92
CA LEU A 118 3.31 12.53 9.80
C LEU A 118 4.47 13.42 10.27
N GLU A 119 5.00 14.26 9.38
CA GLU A 119 6.09 15.19 9.73
C GLU A 119 5.66 16.35 10.62
N ALA A 120 4.44 16.88 10.42
CA ALA A 120 3.90 17.94 11.26
C ALA A 120 3.83 17.54 12.75
N ARG A 121 3.59 16.24 13.05
CA ARG A 121 3.65 15.71 14.42
C ARG A 121 5.06 15.71 15.00
N LYS A 122 6.09 15.48 14.18
CA LYS A 122 7.50 15.51 14.62
C LYS A 122 7.99 16.94 14.90
N ARG A 123 7.50 17.94 14.15
CA ARG A 123 7.90 19.36 14.31
C ARG A 123 7.24 20.12 15.47
N GLY A 124 6.30 19.51 16.19
CA GLY A 124 5.72 20.08 17.42
C GLY A 124 6.69 20.18 18.61
N SER A 125 7.93 19.70 18.48
CA SER A 125 8.99 19.75 19.50
C SER A 125 10.05 20.81 19.18
N PHE A 126 9.66 22.08 19.12
CA PHE A 126 10.62 23.21 19.08
C PHE A 126 10.22 24.41 19.97
N SER A 127 9.40 24.18 20.99
CA SER A 127 8.92 25.23 21.91
C SER A 127 9.73 25.41 23.20
N SER A 128 10.94 24.85 23.32
CA SER A 128 11.73 24.94 24.58
C SER A 128 13.08 25.65 24.45
N GLY A 129 13.31 26.42 23.39
CA GLY A 129 14.63 26.98 23.06
C GLY A 129 14.75 28.51 23.00
N LEU A 130 13.76 29.29 23.46
CA LEU A 130 13.81 30.76 23.45
C LEU A 130 13.74 31.43 24.84
N ASP A 131 14.14 30.74 25.91
CA ASP A 131 14.28 31.32 27.26
C ASP A 131 15.74 31.29 27.77
N PHE A 132 16.72 31.67 26.93
CA PHE A 132 18.13 31.81 27.35
C PHE A 132 18.71 33.23 27.20
N PHE A 133 17.92 34.22 26.77
CA PHE A 133 18.37 35.61 26.65
C PHE A 133 17.28 36.66 26.99
N LEU A 134 16.67 36.55 28.17
CA LEU A 134 15.92 37.64 28.81
C LEU A 134 16.04 37.59 30.33
#